data_AF-A0A9Q3HTR4-F1
#
_entry.id   AF-A0A9Q3HTR4-F1
#
_cell.length_a   1.000
_cell.length_b   1.000
_cell.length_c   1.000
_cell.angle_alpha   90.00
_cell.angle_beta   90.00
_cell.angle_gamma   90.00
#
_symmetry.space_group_name_H-M   'P 1'
#
loop_
_entity.id
_entity.type
_entity.pdbx_description
1 polymer ?
#
loop_
_entity_poly.entity_id
_entity_poly.type
_entity_poly.pdbx_seq_one_letter_code
_entity_poly.pdbx_strand_id
1 'polypeptide(L)'
;MQEASSSEASRPKAFMTPDMKATDFFDETWPFKIKSFIHSFQLIFHHDRENFSEDRKKALHATSFLFGRAAKWIEPYLYNITNQDPAYLLNTWAIFKYQLFSFFGDLNEFRKAEAELDGIRIKEGGHVSLYISDFRSLVARIGD
;
A
#
# COMPACT_ATOMS: atom_id res chain seq x y z
N MET A 1 -38.59 3.57 26.95
CA MET A 1 -38.71 3.27 25.51
C MET A 1 -37.67 4.14 24.81
N GLN A 2 -36.46 3.58 24.60
CA GLN A 2 -35.92 3.14 23.29
C GLN A 2 -35.47 4.35 22.47
N GLU A 3 -34.19 4.75 22.41
CA GLU A 3 -32.93 4.09 21.97
C GLU A 3 -32.77 3.93 20.45
N ALA A 4 -31.58 4.33 19.99
CA ALA A 4 -30.93 4.10 18.69
C ALA A 4 -31.38 4.99 17.50
N SER A 5 -30.52 5.38 16.55
CA SER A 5 -29.17 4.95 16.26
C SER A 5 -28.43 6.02 15.45
N SER A 6 -27.14 6.15 15.73
CA SER A 6 -26.19 6.95 14.98
C SER A 6 -26.16 6.51 13.50
N SER A 7 -26.34 7.46 12.59
CA SER A 7 -26.21 7.24 11.15
C SER A 7 -24.74 7.00 10.81
N GLU A 8 -24.34 5.73 10.81
CA GLU A 8 -23.06 5.27 10.29
C GLU A 8 -23.01 5.56 8.79
N ALA A 9 -22.30 6.65 8.42
CA ALA A 9 -22.12 7.04 7.04
C ALA A 9 -21.40 5.91 6.28
N SER A 10 -22.16 5.21 5.44
CA SER A 10 -21.66 4.17 4.54
C SER A 10 -20.53 4.73 3.69
N ARG A 11 -19.30 4.26 3.95
CA ARG A 11 -18.11 4.64 3.19
C ARG A 11 -18.29 4.22 1.72
N PRO A 12 -17.86 5.03 0.73
CA PRO A 12 -18.02 4.68 -0.67
C PRO A 12 -17.24 3.40 -0.98
N LYS A 13 -17.94 2.37 -1.46
CA LYS A 13 -17.31 1.17 -2.02
C LYS A 13 -16.59 1.59 -3.29
N ALA A 14 -15.26 1.55 -3.24
CA ALA A 14 -14.44 1.67 -4.44
C ALA A 14 -14.84 0.60 -5.46
N PHE A 15 -14.76 0.96 -6.75
CA PHE A 15 -15.10 0.09 -7.87
C PHE A 15 -14.38 -1.27 -7.76
N MET A 16 -15.18 -2.33 -7.72
CA MET A 16 -14.77 -3.72 -7.56
C MET A 16 -15.45 -4.54 -8.65
N THR A 17 -14.68 -5.17 -9.54
CA THR A 17 -15.17 -6.37 -10.22
C THR A 17 -15.34 -7.49 -9.17
N PRO A 18 -16.28 -8.44 -9.35
CA PRO A 18 -16.68 -9.39 -8.30
C PRO A 18 -15.56 -10.26 -7.72
N ASP A 19 -14.43 -10.39 -8.43
CA ASP A 19 -13.31 -11.28 -8.07
C ASP A 19 -12.08 -10.56 -7.49
N MET A 20 -12.11 -9.23 -7.33
CA MET A 20 -10.97 -8.49 -6.78
C MET A 20 -11.18 -8.19 -5.31
N LYS A 21 -10.17 -8.47 -4.48
CA LYS A 21 -10.18 -8.10 -3.07
C LYS A 21 -10.25 -6.57 -2.95
N ALA A 22 -11.20 -6.06 -2.15
CA ALA A 22 -11.30 -4.64 -1.82
C ALA A 22 -9.97 -4.08 -1.39
N THR A 23 -9.49 -3.08 -2.13
CA THR A 23 -8.31 -2.31 -1.73
C THR A 23 -8.67 -1.60 -0.44
N ASP A 24 -8.00 -1.98 0.64
CA ASP A 24 -8.19 -1.35 1.94
C ASP A 24 -7.70 0.10 1.89
N PHE A 25 -8.46 1.00 2.51
CA PHE A 25 -8.08 2.40 2.66
C PHE A 25 -6.83 2.56 3.54
N PHE A 26 -5.91 3.45 3.16
CA PHE A 26 -4.68 3.68 3.91
C PHE A 26 -4.77 4.97 4.75
N ASP A 27 -4.87 4.78 6.06
CA ASP A 27 -4.91 5.83 7.09
C ASP A 27 -3.75 5.69 8.07
N GLU A 28 -2.57 5.26 7.58
CA GLU A 28 -1.26 5.23 8.27
C GLU A 28 -1.11 4.36 9.53
N THR A 29 -2.20 3.85 10.11
CA THR A 29 -2.24 3.30 11.48
C THR A 29 -1.26 2.15 11.69
N TRP A 30 -0.76 1.58 10.59
CA TRP A 30 0.17 0.46 10.58
C TRP A 30 1.15 0.61 9.41
N PRO A 31 2.43 0.98 9.67
CA PRO A 31 3.45 1.12 8.62
C PRO A 31 3.60 -0.14 7.75
N PHE A 32 3.39 -1.33 8.31
CA PHE A 32 3.43 -2.59 7.56
C PHE A 32 2.29 -2.75 6.55
N LYS A 33 1.20 -1.99 6.66
CA LYS A 33 0.09 -2.03 5.70
C LYS A 33 0.41 -1.31 4.39
N ILE A 34 1.44 -0.46 4.34
CA ILE A 34 1.80 0.26 3.11
C ILE A 34 2.24 -0.69 2.00
N LYS A 35 2.97 -1.76 2.33
CA LYS A 35 3.37 -2.80 1.37
C LYS A 35 2.15 -3.51 0.79
N SER A 36 1.24 -3.95 1.66
CA SER A 36 -0.02 -4.58 1.23
C SER A 36 -0.89 -3.66 0.38
N PHE A 37 -0.94 -2.38 0.72
CA PHE A 37 -1.62 -1.34 -0.07
C PHE A 37 -1.02 -1.24 -1.48
N ILE A 38 0.31 -1.07 -1.59
CA ILE A 38 1.00 -0.99 -2.88
C ILE A 38 0.84 -2.26 -3.72
N HIS A 39 0.97 -3.44 -3.10
CA HIS A 39 0.78 -4.72 -3.79
C HIS A 39 -0.64 -4.88 -4.34
N SER A 40 -1.65 -4.39 -3.62
CA SER A 40 -3.04 -4.41 -4.09
C SER A 40 -3.20 -3.58 -5.37
N PHE A 41 -2.58 -2.40 -5.43
CA PHE A 41 -2.58 -1.58 -6.64
C PHE A 41 -1.77 -2.19 -7.78
N GLN A 42 -0.62 -2.80 -7.49
CA GLN A 42 0.14 -3.50 -8.53
C GLN A 42 -0.69 -4.61 -9.19
N LEU A 43 -1.48 -5.35 -8.41
CA LEU A 43 -2.39 -6.36 -8.95
C LEU A 43 -3.48 -5.72 -9.83
N ILE A 44 -4.07 -4.62 -9.38
CA ILE A 44 -5.08 -3.86 -10.16
C ILE A 44 -4.53 -3.35 -11.47
N PHE A 45 -3.38 -2.68 -11.45
CA PHE A 45 -2.76 -2.13 -12.64
C PHE A 45 -2.29 -3.21 -13.62
N HIS A 46 -1.94 -4.39 -13.10
CA HIS A 46 -1.56 -5.52 -13.95
C HIS A 46 -2.77 -6.18 -14.61
N HIS A 47 -3.90 -6.24 -13.90
CA HIS A 47 -5.16 -6.79 -14.42
C HIS A 47 -5.78 -5.86 -15.46
N ASP A 48 -5.83 -4.56 -15.18
CA ASP A 48 -6.47 -3.55 -16.03
C ASP A 48 -5.43 -2.66 -16.72
N ARG A 49 -4.69 -3.26 -17.66
CA ARG A 49 -3.60 -2.56 -18.37
C ARG A 49 -4.10 -1.44 -19.29
N GLU A 50 -5.33 -1.54 -19.80
CA GLU A 50 -5.88 -0.55 -20.71
C GLU A 50 -6.14 0.77 -19.97
N ASN A 51 -6.80 0.71 -18.82
CA ASN A 51 -7.09 1.90 -18.02
C ASN A 51 -5.86 2.42 -17.27
N PHE A 52 -4.92 1.55 -16.90
CA PHE A 52 -3.69 1.91 -16.17
C PHE A 52 -2.42 1.83 -17.03
N SER A 53 -2.53 2.14 -18.31
CA SER A 53 -1.39 2.23 -19.24
C SER A 53 -0.43 3.38 -18.89
N GLU A 54 -0.95 4.47 -18.33
CA GLU A 54 -0.18 5.65 -17.93
C GLU A 54 0.13 5.65 -16.43
N ASP A 55 1.37 5.98 -16.08
CA ASP A 55 1.82 6.04 -14.69
C ASP A 55 1.09 7.11 -13.87
N ARG A 56 0.73 8.22 -14.50
CA ARG A 56 -0.07 9.27 -13.86
C ARG A 56 -1.44 8.76 -13.41
N LYS A 57 -2.11 7.93 -14.23
CA LYS A 57 -3.40 7.33 -13.89
C LYS A 57 -3.29 6.42 -12.67
N LYS A 58 -2.18 5.67 -12.57
CA LYS A 58 -1.87 4.81 -11.41
C LYS A 58 -1.73 5.64 -10.13
N ALA A 59 -0.89 6.69 -10.18
CA ALA A 59 -0.64 7.54 -9.02
C ALA A 59 -1.93 8.24 -8.56
N LEU A 60 -2.69 8.84 -9.48
CA LEU A 60 -3.98 9.49 -9.17
C LEU A 60 -5.00 8.51 -8.57
N HIS A 61 -5.09 7.30 -9.12
CA HIS A 61 -5.98 6.28 -8.59
C HIS A 61 -5.56 5.85 -7.19
N ALA A 62 -4.27 5.63 -6.92
CA ALA A 62 -3.82 5.32 -5.56
C ALA A 62 -4.07 6.49 -4.59
N THR A 63 -3.91 7.74 -5.03
CA THR A 63 -4.21 8.93 -4.24
C THR A 63 -5.66 8.96 -3.74
N SER A 64 -6.64 8.49 -4.52
CA SER A 64 -8.04 8.48 -4.09
C SER A 64 -8.33 7.51 -2.92
N PHE A 65 -7.38 6.64 -2.58
CA PHE A 65 -7.50 5.70 -1.45
C PHE A 65 -6.66 6.10 -0.23
N LEU A 66 -6.03 7.28 -0.28
CA LEU A 66 -5.34 7.86 0.86
C LEU A 66 -6.35 8.58 1.78
N PHE A 67 -6.24 8.34 3.08
CA PHE A 67 -7.09 8.96 4.10
C PHE A 67 -6.26 9.55 5.24
N GLY A 68 -6.91 10.32 6.10
CA GLY A 68 -6.30 10.95 7.28
C GLY A 68 -5.04 11.73 6.98
N ARG A 69 -3.92 11.41 7.66
CA ARG A 69 -2.64 12.13 7.45
C ARG A 69 -2.02 11.87 6.08
N ALA A 70 -2.26 10.71 5.46
CA ALA A 70 -1.80 10.46 4.09
C ALA A 70 -2.53 11.35 3.08
N ALA A 71 -3.84 11.59 3.29
CA ALA A 71 -4.60 12.56 2.50
C ALA A 71 -4.10 14.00 2.71
N LYS A 72 -3.78 14.39 3.95
CA LYS A 72 -3.20 15.71 4.23
C LYS A 72 -1.83 15.91 3.59
N TRP A 73 -1.02 14.85 3.54
CA TRP A 73 0.30 14.89 2.91
C TRP A 73 0.23 15.07 1.39
N ILE A 74 -0.76 14.46 0.73
CA ILE A 74 -0.90 14.53 -0.73
C ILE A 74 -1.63 15.80 -1.20
N GLU A 75 -2.41 16.45 -0.33
CA GLU A 75 -3.22 17.63 -0.62
C GLU A 75 -2.47 18.77 -1.36
N PRO A 76 -1.23 19.15 -0.98
CA PRO A 76 -0.49 20.19 -1.71
C PRO A 76 -0.23 19.85 -3.17
N TYR A 77 -0.09 18.56 -3.49
CA TYR A 77 0.14 18.08 -4.85
C TYR A 77 -1.16 18.01 -5.67
N LEU A 78 -2.33 18.04 -5.02
CA LEU A 78 -3.61 18.09 -5.71
C LEU A 78 -3.94 19.49 -6.22
N TYR A 79 -3.43 20.56 -5.60
CA TYR A 79 -3.65 21.93 -6.08
C TYR A 79 -3.05 22.19 -7.46
N ASN A 80 -1.97 21.47 -7.82
CA ASN A 80 -1.33 21.58 -9.12
C ASN A 80 -1.38 20.24 -9.86
N ILE A 81 -2.55 19.59 -9.85
CA ILE A 81 -2.76 18.27 -10.47
C ILE A 81 -2.44 18.25 -11.97
N THR A 82 -2.50 19.40 -12.66
CA THR A 82 -2.20 19.56 -14.09
C THR A 82 -0.70 19.77 -14.37
N ASN A 83 0.16 19.78 -13.35
CA ASN A 83 1.60 19.91 -13.53
C ASN A 83 2.13 18.78 -14.42
N GLN A 84 2.90 19.16 -15.45
CA GLN A 84 3.48 18.24 -16.43
C GLN A 84 4.95 17.89 -16.15
N ASP A 85 5.54 18.43 -15.09
CA ASP A 85 6.90 18.12 -14.69
C ASP A 85 7.06 16.60 -14.46
N PRO A 86 7.98 15.90 -15.17
CA PRO A 86 8.24 14.48 -14.96
C PRO A 86 8.64 14.14 -13.51
N ALA A 87 9.27 15.08 -12.79
CA ALA A 87 9.64 14.93 -11.39
C ALA A 87 8.45 15.12 -10.43
N TYR A 88 7.28 15.52 -10.94
CA TYR A 88 6.10 15.70 -10.12
C TYR A 88 5.59 14.37 -9.57
N LEU A 89 5.31 14.36 -8.27
CA LEU A 89 4.92 13.17 -7.50
C LEU A 89 3.81 12.34 -8.18
N LEU A 90 2.80 13.02 -8.73
CA LEU A 90 1.62 12.38 -9.32
C LEU A 90 1.81 11.93 -10.77
N ASN A 91 2.93 12.24 -11.42
CA ASN A 91 3.14 11.92 -12.84
C ASN A 91 3.81 10.56 -13.05
N THR A 92 4.53 10.05 -12.05
CA THR A 92 5.27 8.79 -12.15
C THR A 92 4.94 7.87 -10.99
N TRP A 93 4.55 6.62 -11.27
CA TRP A 93 4.21 5.64 -10.23
C TRP A 93 5.41 5.33 -9.34
N ALA A 94 6.61 5.27 -9.91
CA ALA A 94 7.84 5.03 -9.16
C ALA A 94 8.13 6.14 -8.12
N ILE A 95 7.98 7.42 -8.51
CA ILE A 95 8.19 8.56 -7.60
C ILE A 95 7.14 8.57 -6.51
N PHE A 96 5.87 8.36 -6.88
CA PHE A 96 4.76 8.24 -5.93
C PHE A 96 5.03 7.17 -4.87
N LYS A 97 5.38 5.95 -5.28
CA LYS A 97 5.71 4.86 -4.36
C LYS A 97 6.87 5.22 -3.44
N TYR A 98 7.97 5.69 -4.00
CA TYR A 98 9.17 6.02 -3.24
C TYR A 98 8.89 7.04 -2.14
N GLN A 99 8.17 8.11 -2.49
CA GLN A 99 7.81 9.16 -1.54
C GLN A 99 6.81 8.65 -0.50
N LEU A 100 5.79 7.91 -0.92
CA LEU A 100 4.82 7.31 0.00
C LEU A 100 5.51 6.38 1.02
N PHE A 101 6.45 5.55 0.57
CA PHE A 101 7.25 4.69 1.46
C PHE A 101 8.20 5.50 2.36
N SER A 102 8.81 6.55 1.85
CA SER A 102 9.73 7.40 2.63
C SER A 102 9.02 8.09 3.80
N PHE A 103 7.75 8.50 3.61
CA PHE A 103 6.97 9.19 4.63
C PHE A 103 6.21 8.25 5.59
N PHE A 104 5.70 7.13 5.10
CA PHE A 104 4.80 6.26 5.87
C PHE A 104 5.31 4.82 6.06
N GLY A 105 6.42 4.46 5.42
CA GLY A 105 7.08 3.17 5.60
C GLY A 105 7.85 3.09 6.92
N ASP A 106 8.22 1.87 7.30
CA ASP A 106 9.07 1.63 8.45
C ASP A 106 10.55 1.74 8.05
N LEU A 107 11.22 2.81 8.49
CA LEU A 107 12.66 3.03 8.23
C LEU A 107 13.56 1.93 8.83
N ASN A 108 13.06 1.20 9.84
CA ASN A 108 13.79 0.10 10.47
C ASN A 108 13.41 -1.26 9.89
N GLU A 109 12.58 -1.32 8.85
CA GLU A 109 12.14 -2.56 8.23
C GLU A 109 13.30 -3.46 7.83
N PHE A 110 14.37 -2.89 7.27
CA PHE A 110 15.58 -3.62 6.91
C PHE A 110 16.21 -4.29 8.14
N ARG A 111 16.48 -3.50 9.19
CA ARG A 111 17.12 -4.00 10.43
C ARG A 111 16.25 -5.01 11.17
N LYS A 112 14.93 -4.85 11.12
CA LYS A 112 13.97 -5.80 11.68
C LYS A 112 13.96 -7.10 10.89
N ALA A 113 13.93 -7.03 9.56
CA ALA A 113 13.97 -8.20 8.71
C ALA A 113 15.29 -8.98 8.86
N GLU A 114 16.42 -8.28 8.97
CA GLU A 114 17.73 -8.89 9.25
C GLU A 114 17.75 -9.58 10.62
N ALA A 115 17.31 -8.91 11.69
CA ALA A 115 17.24 -9.51 13.02
C ALA A 115 16.26 -10.71 13.10
N GLU A 116 15.15 -10.66 12.38
CA GLU A 116 14.21 -11.77 12.25
C GLU A 116 14.81 -12.94 11.43
N LEU A 117 15.62 -12.63 10.42
CA LEU A 117 16.34 -13.62 9.58
C LEU A 117 17.41 -14.37 10.37
N ASP A 118 18.07 -13.72 11.32
CA ASP A 118 19.02 -14.38 12.23
C ASP A 118 18.33 -15.34 13.21
N GLY A 119 17.06 -15.08 13.52
CA GLY A 119 16.28 -15.84 14.51
C GLY A 119 15.42 -16.97 13.94
N ILE A 120 15.20 -17.01 12.62
CA ILE A 120 14.33 -18.01 11.99
C ILE A 120 14.98 -19.40 12.04
N ARG A 121 14.25 -20.34 12.62
CA ARG A 121 14.61 -21.75 12.68
C ARG A 121 13.36 -22.62 12.61
N ILE A 122 13.50 -23.81 12.06
CA ILE A 122 12.43 -24.81 12.10
C ILE A 122 12.28 -25.24 13.57
N LYS A 123 11.12 -24.97 14.16
CA LYS A 123 10.81 -25.44 15.53
C LYS A 123 10.62 -26.96 15.52
N GLU A 124 10.78 -27.59 16.67
CA GLU A 124 10.54 -29.03 16.82
C GLU A 124 9.08 -29.36 16.45
N GLY A 125 8.88 -30.27 15.50
CA GLY A 125 7.56 -30.54 14.89
C GLY A 125 7.06 -29.52 13.86
N GLY A 126 7.89 -28.53 13.48
CA GLY A 126 7.54 -27.50 12.51
C GLY A 126 7.61 -27.99 11.05
N HIS A 127 6.76 -27.42 10.20
CA HIS A 127 6.75 -27.71 8.77
C HIS A 127 7.79 -26.88 8.02
N VAL A 128 8.56 -27.53 7.14
CA VAL A 128 9.56 -26.87 6.27
C VAL A 128 8.93 -25.80 5.38
N SER A 129 7.67 -25.98 4.96
CA SER A 129 6.93 -25.01 4.16
C SER A 129 6.75 -23.65 4.86
N LEU A 130 6.53 -23.65 6.18
CA LEU A 130 6.41 -22.42 6.97
C LEU A 130 7.75 -21.68 7.01
N TYR A 131 8.84 -22.42 7.27
CA TYR A 131 10.19 -21.85 7.23
C TYR A 131 10.52 -21.25 5.86
N ILE A 132 10.26 -21.97 4.76
CA ILE A 132 10.54 -21.46 3.41
C ILE A 132 9.72 -20.19 3.13
N SER A 133 8.45 -20.15 3.54
CA SER A 133 7.60 -18.97 3.38
C SER A 133 8.16 -17.77 4.15
N ASP A 134 8.49 -17.96 5.43
CA ASP A 134 9.02 -16.91 6.30
C ASP A 134 10.38 -16.41 5.79
N PHE A 135 11.28 -17.32 5.42
CA PHE A 135 12.60 -16.99 4.87
C PHE A 135 12.48 -16.16 3.58
N ARG A 136 11.63 -16.58 2.63
CA ARG A 136 11.44 -15.84 1.37
C ARG A 136 10.85 -14.45 1.62
N SER A 137 9.91 -14.35 2.56
CA SER A 137 9.32 -13.07 2.96
C SER A 137 10.39 -12.12 3.55
N LEU A 138 11.25 -12.63 4.44
CA LEU A 138 12.32 -11.85 5.06
C LEU A 138 13.38 -11.40 4.07
N VAL A 139 13.84 -12.29 3.19
CA VAL A 139 14.80 -11.95 2.14
C VAL A 139 14.24 -10.88 1.18
N ALA A 140 12.96 -10.98 0.81
CA ALA A 140 12.31 -9.96 -0.01
C ALA A 140 12.21 -8.60 0.69
N ARG A 141 12.16 -8.55 2.03
CA ARG A 141 12.15 -7.28 2.79
C ARG A 141 13.54 -6.62 2.86
N ILE A 142 14.61 -7.38 2.62
CA ILE A 142 16.01 -6.93 2.68
C ILE A 142 16.51 -6.48 1.30
N GLY A 143 16.01 -7.10 0.22
CA GLY A 143 16.52 -6.92 -1.15
C GLY A 143 15.76 -5.94 -2.06
N ASP A 144 14.76 -5.22 -1.54
CA ASP A 144 13.96 -4.22 -2.28
C ASP A 144 14.45 -2.78 -2.01
#